data_AF-A0A7S0R0T4-F1
#
_entry.id   AF-A0A7S0R0T4-F1
#
_cell.length_a   1.000
_cell.length_b   1.000
_cell.length_c   1.000
_cell.angle_alpha   90.00
_cell.angle_beta   90.00
_cell.angle_gamma   90.00
#
_symmetry.space_group_name_H-M   'P 1'
#
loop_
_entity.id
_entity.type
_entity.pdbx_description
1 polymer ?
#
loop_
_entity_poly.entity_id
_entity_poly.type
_entity_poly.pdbx_seq_one_letter_code
_entity_poly.pdbx_strand_id
1 'polypeptide(L)'
;RSEEFEPLEMLVGREGPAALASARKKVSHKLKHYRIFDQVHVAIAHDDTLQKQNDHGEEFCFFSIEGIICYDGFTDDFGPMNLGSVYEFCELLDDEMDRSCQRPITLLVQPAHQSLTNAVFLLGAYMIMKLDFNDVSA
;
A
#
# COMPACT_ATOMS: atom_id res chain seq x y z
N ARG A 1 13.93 -24.58 7.45
CA ARG A 1 15.17 -24.24 8.18
C ARG A 1 15.17 -22.73 8.23
N SER A 2 14.82 -22.17 9.38
CA SER A 2 14.71 -20.73 9.60
C SER A 2 16.09 -20.10 9.35
N GLU A 3 16.19 -19.15 8.43
CA GLU A 3 17.37 -18.31 8.32
C GLU A 3 17.26 -17.28 9.45
N GLU A 4 18.10 -17.42 10.47
CA GLU A 4 18.28 -16.38 11.48
C GLU A 4 18.83 -15.13 10.78
N PHE A 5 17.98 -14.11 10.61
CA PHE A 5 18.39 -12.81 10.13
C PHE A 5 19.15 -12.09 11.24
N GLU A 6 20.42 -11.77 11.00
CA GLU A 6 21.18 -10.94 11.93
C GLU A 6 20.59 -9.51 11.97
N PRO A 7 20.38 -8.93 13.17
CA PRO A 7 19.89 -7.56 13.31
C PRO A 7 20.79 -6.55 12.59
N LEU A 8 20.18 -5.60 11.87
CA LEU A 8 20.88 -4.57 11.09
C LEU A 8 21.97 -3.84 11.89
N GLU A 9 21.77 -3.67 13.20
CA GLU A 9 22.70 -3.02 14.12
C GLU A 9 24.08 -3.71 14.17
N MET A 10 24.14 -5.02 13.92
CA MET A 10 25.41 -5.78 13.93
C MET A 10 26.23 -5.62 12.63
N LEU A 11 25.60 -5.20 11.53
CA LEU A 11 26.28 -4.88 10.25
C LEU A 11 26.89 -3.48 10.24
N VAL A 12 26.39 -2.57 11.09
CA VAL A 12 26.81 -1.16 11.17
C VAL A 12 28.28 -1.00 11.57
N GLY A 13 28.87 -2.00 12.24
CA GLY A 13 30.25 -1.93 12.71
C GLY A 13 31.34 -2.23 11.68
N ARG A 14 31.01 -2.74 10.48
CA ARG A 14 32.01 -3.33 9.58
C ARG A 14 32.15 -2.69 8.20
N GLU A 15 31.13 -2.03 7.68
CA GLU A 15 31.17 -1.56 6.30
C GLU A 15 30.90 -0.06 6.18
N GLY A 16 31.83 0.64 5.50
CA GLY A 16 31.78 2.09 5.32
C GLY A 16 30.60 2.55 4.45
N PRO A 17 30.38 3.88 4.34
CA PRO A 17 29.20 4.49 3.73
C PRO A 17 28.92 4.07 2.26
N ALA A 18 29.94 3.65 1.51
CA ALA A 18 29.79 3.15 0.14
C ALA A 18 29.17 1.75 0.05
N ALA A 19 29.44 0.88 1.04
CA ALA A 19 28.84 -0.44 1.14
C ALA A 19 27.38 -0.35 1.60
N LEU A 20 27.07 0.60 2.50
CA LEU A 20 25.71 0.97 2.88
C LEU A 20 24.89 1.46 1.68
N ALA A 21 25.50 2.26 0.78
CA ALA A 21 24.86 2.71 -0.46
C ALA A 21 24.63 1.56 -1.45
N SER A 22 25.58 0.63 -1.57
CA SER A 22 25.48 -0.55 -2.44
C SER A 22 24.50 -1.59 -1.90
N ALA A 23 24.41 -1.75 -0.57
CA ALA A 23 23.40 -2.55 0.12
C ALA A 23 22.01 -1.92 -0.02
N ARG A 24 21.87 -0.59 0.18
CA ARG A 24 20.62 0.16 -0.08
C ARG A 24 20.13 0.04 -1.53
N LYS A 25 21.05 -0.06 -2.50
CA LYS A 25 20.73 -0.29 -3.92
C LYS A 25 20.33 -1.74 -4.22
N LYS A 26 20.83 -2.71 -3.45
CA LYS A 26 20.46 -4.13 -3.51
C LYS A 26 19.16 -4.46 -2.76
N VAL A 27 18.79 -3.70 -1.74
CA VAL A 27 17.43 -3.66 -1.15
C VAL A 27 16.53 -2.73 -1.98
N SER A 28 16.67 -2.77 -3.30
CA SER A 28 15.56 -2.46 -4.21
C SER A 28 14.76 -3.76 -4.34
N HIS A 29 14.13 -4.17 -3.24
CA HIS A 29 13.19 -5.27 -3.29
C HIS A 29 12.03 -4.77 -4.14
N LYS A 30 11.90 -5.37 -5.33
CA LYS A 30 10.81 -5.17 -6.26
C LYS A 30 9.51 -5.30 -5.46
N LEU A 31 8.87 -4.18 -5.15
CA LEU A 31 7.64 -4.17 -4.38
C LEU A 31 6.63 -5.05 -5.12
N LYS A 32 5.97 -5.96 -4.40
CA LYS A 32 5.03 -6.87 -5.06
C LYS A 32 3.68 -6.16 -5.19
N HIS A 33 3.39 -5.69 -6.40
CA HIS A 33 2.11 -5.07 -6.74
C HIS A 33 1.10 -6.15 -7.12
N TYR A 34 -0.13 -6.00 -6.65
CA TYR A 34 -1.29 -6.78 -7.06
C TYR A 34 -2.26 -5.84 -7.75
N ARG A 35 -2.50 -6.03 -9.05
CA ARG A 35 -3.53 -5.31 -9.78
C ARG A 35 -4.89 -5.77 -9.28
N ILE A 36 -5.75 -4.84 -8.87
CA ILE A 36 -7.09 -5.13 -8.35
C ILE A 36 -8.13 -4.92 -9.45
N PHE A 37 -8.17 -3.73 -10.02
CA PHE A 37 -9.02 -3.38 -11.17
C PHE A 37 -8.38 -2.25 -11.95
N ASP A 38 -8.66 -2.17 -13.25
CA ASP A 38 -8.19 -1.11 -14.15
C ASP A 38 -6.72 -0.67 -13.88
N GLN A 39 -6.49 0.57 -13.47
CA GLN A 39 -5.16 1.12 -13.15
C GLN A 39 -4.83 1.09 -11.65
N VAL A 40 -5.67 0.46 -10.82
CA VAL A 40 -5.54 0.42 -9.35
C VAL A 40 -4.89 -0.87 -8.87
N HIS A 41 -3.85 -0.70 -8.06
CA HIS A 41 -3.02 -1.75 -7.50
C HIS A 41 -2.95 -1.64 -5.96
N VAL A 42 -2.59 -2.74 -5.31
CA VAL A 42 -2.21 -2.79 -3.90
C VAL A 42 -0.79 -3.30 -3.77
N ALA A 43 -0.04 -2.74 -2.83
CA ALA A 43 1.25 -3.27 -2.41
C ALA A 43 1.42 -3.19 -0.89
N ILE A 44 2.14 -4.16 -0.35
CA ILE A 44 2.46 -4.21 1.08
C ILE A 44 3.81 -3.52 1.29
N ALA A 45 3.81 -2.38 1.98
CA ALA A 45 5.00 -1.61 2.27
C ALA A 45 5.63 -2.08 3.59
N HIS A 46 6.85 -2.60 3.53
CA HIS A 46 7.70 -2.71 4.72
C HIS A 46 8.42 -1.36 4.95
N ASP A 47 8.70 -0.98 6.20
CA ASP A 47 9.14 0.38 6.63
C ASP A 47 10.15 1.07 5.70
N ASP A 48 11.08 0.32 5.11
CA ASP A 48 12.13 0.85 4.21
C ASP A 48 11.62 1.31 2.82
N THR A 49 10.35 1.07 2.49
CA THR A 49 9.78 1.30 1.14
C THR A 49 9.14 2.69 1.02
N LEU A 50 8.59 3.23 2.11
CA LEU A 50 7.87 4.51 2.12
C LEU A 50 8.80 5.73 1.93
N GLN A 51 10.09 5.59 2.25
CA GLN A 51 11.05 6.70 2.13
C GLN A 51 11.58 6.93 0.70
N LYS A 52 11.24 6.08 -0.28
CA LYS A 52 11.75 6.18 -1.66
C LYS A 52 10.81 6.89 -2.65
N GLN A 53 9.66 7.37 -2.17
CA GLN A 53 8.54 7.79 -3.02
C GLN A 53 8.69 9.12 -3.78
N ASN A 54 9.85 9.79 -3.78
CA ASN A 54 10.01 11.08 -4.45
C ASN A 54 11.14 11.13 -5.49
N ASP A 55 11.68 9.99 -5.94
CA ASP A 55 12.70 10.01 -6.98
C ASP A 55 12.04 10.03 -8.38
N HIS A 56 12.20 11.15 -9.07
CA HIS A 56 11.60 11.46 -10.37
C HIS A 56 11.85 10.34 -11.40
N GLY A 57 10.79 9.56 -11.72
CA GLY A 57 10.83 8.59 -12.82
C GLY A 57 9.84 7.41 -12.76
N GLU A 58 8.99 7.29 -11.73
CA GLU A 58 8.24 6.05 -11.52
C GLU A 58 6.90 5.99 -12.28
N GLU A 59 6.64 4.83 -12.89
CA GLU A 59 5.45 4.46 -13.68
C GLU A 59 4.15 4.47 -12.86
N PHE A 60 4.25 4.48 -11.52
CA PHE A 60 3.13 4.37 -10.58
C PHE A 60 3.01 5.61 -9.68
N CYS A 61 1.78 6.06 -9.45
CA CYS A 61 1.41 6.92 -8.32
C CYS A 61 1.16 6.03 -7.09
N PHE A 62 1.39 6.58 -5.91
CA PHE A 62 1.29 5.80 -4.68
C PHE A 62 0.65 6.64 -3.59
N PHE A 63 -0.21 6.01 -2.80
CA PHE A 63 -0.88 6.65 -1.68
C PHE A 63 -1.12 5.65 -0.54
N SER A 64 -1.48 6.15 0.64
CA SER A 64 -1.83 5.35 1.81
C SER A 64 -3.06 5.93 2.48
N ILE A 65 -3.84 5.09 3.16
CA ILE A 65 -5.00 5.48 3.97
C ILE A 65 -4.72 5.45 5.47
N GLU A 66 -3.51 5.00 5.87
CA GLU A 66 -3.08 4.95 7.26
C GLU A 66 -3.09 6.36 7.88
N GLY A 67 -3.72 6.50 9.04
CA GLY A 67 -3.88 7.80 9.72
C GLY A 67 -4.94 8.73 9.11
N ILE A 68 -5.54 8.38 7.98
CA ILE A 68 -6.66 9.11 7.37
C ILE A 68 -7.97 8.37 7.69
N ILE A 69 -8.02 7.08 7.37
CA ILE A 69 -9.19 6.23 7.57
C ILE A 69 -8.82 5.16 8.59
N CYS A 70 -9.19 5.38 9.84
CA CYS A 70 -8.86 4.49 10.96
C CYS A 70 -10.10 3.74 11.44
N TYR A 71 -9.93 2.45 11.76
CA TYR A 71 -10.94 1.70 12.49
C TYR A 71 -10.82 2.00 13.98
N ASP A 72 -11.92 2.43 14.61
CA ASP A 72 -12.00 2.59 16.06
C ASP A 72 -12.71 1.36 16.64
N GLY A 73 -11.92 0.41 17.13
CA GLY A 73 -12.41 -0.85 17.69
C GLY A 73 -12.89 -0.68 19.12
N PHE A 74 -13.98 -1.35 19.48
CA PHE A 74 -14.50 -1.33 20.86
C PHE A 74 -13.77 -2.34 21.76
N THR A 75 -13.20 -3.39 21.16
CA THR A 75 -12.51 -4.50 21.82
C THR A 75 -11.28 -4.93 20.98
N ASP A 76 -11.08 -6.23 20.77
CA ASP A 76 -10.05 -6.80 19.89
C ASP A 76 -10.53 -6.92 18.42
N ASP A 77 -11.67 -6.30 18.09
CA ASP A 77 -12.16 -6.15 16.72
C ASP A 77 -11.28 -5.18 15.92
N PHE A 78 -11.06 -5.51 14.66
CA PHE A 78 -10.25 -4.69 13.76
C PHE A 78 -11.03 -4.24 12.52
N GLY A 79 -12.28 -4.67 12.35
CA GLY A 79 -13.03 -4.39 11.13
C GLY A 79 -14.30 -5.23 10.95
N PRO A 80 -14.92 -5.16 9.76
CA PRO A 80 -14.48 -4.34 8.63
C PRO A 80 -14.73 -2.84 8.87
N MET A 81 -14.15 -1.99 8.02
CA MET A 81 -14.39 -0.56 8.04
C MET A 81 -15.89 -0.23 7.96
N ASN A 82 -16.32 0.81 8.68
CA ASN A 82 -17.73 1.21 8.71
C ASN A 82 -18.14 1.94 7.40
N LEU A 83 -19.44 2.19 7.25
CA LEU A 83 -19.99 2.80 6.02
C LEU A 83 -19.47 4.23 5.76
N GLY A 84 -19.19 5.01 6.82
CA GLY A 84 -18.58 6.33 6.69
C GLY A 84 -17.18 6.22 6.09
N SER A 85 -16.36 5.31 6.60
CA SER A 85 -15.03 5.01 6.06
C SER A 85 -15.06 4.51 4.61
N VAL A 86 -16.09 3.74 4.23
CA VAL A 86 -16.29 3.34 2.82
C VAL A 86 -16.53 4.56 1.94
N TYR A 87 -17.41 5.47 2.35
CA TYR A 87 -17.68 6.70 1.60
C TYR A 87 -16.43 7.58 1.49
N GLU A 88 -15.73 7.82 2.59
CA GLU A 88 -14.47 8.58 2.63
C GLU A 88 -13.40 7.97 1.71
N PHE A 89 -13.29 6.63 1.72
CA PHE A 89 -12.36 5.93 0.83
C PHE A 89 -12.72 6.12 -0.65
N CYS A 90 -14.01 6.12 -1.00
CA CYS A 90 -14.42 6.32 -2.38
C CYS A 90 -14.01 7.70 -2.89
N GLU A 91 -14.28 8.75 -2.12
CA GLU A 91 -13.91 10.11 -2.51
C GLU A 91 -12.39 10.28 -2.58
N LEU A 92 -11.65 9.67 -1.64
CA LEU A 92 -10.19 9.70 -1.64
C LEU A 92 -9.60 9.01 -2.88
N LEU A 93 -10.13 7.84 -3.25
CA LEU A 93 -9.64 7.10 -4.41
C LEU A 93 -10.00 7.80 -5.73
N ASP A 94 -11.21 8.37 -5.84
CA ASP A 94 -11.61 9.21 -6.98
C ASP A 94 -10.63 10.40 -7.16
N ASP A 95 -10.35 11.13 -6.08
CA ASP A 95 -9.40 12.23 -6.07
C ASP A 95 -7.99 11.83 -6.52
N GLU A 96 -7.51 10.67 -6.07
CA GLU A 96 -6.17 10.17 -6.43
C GLU A 96 -6.13 9.75 -7.92
N MET A 97 -7.21 9.16 -8.44
CA MET A 97 -7.33 8.82 -9.86
C MET A 97 -7.35 10.04 -10.77
N ASP A 98 -8.05 11.11 -10.36
CA ASP A 98 -8.07 12.37 -11.10
C ASP A 98 -6.69 13.03 -11.11
N ARG A 99 -5.96 12.98 -9.98
CA ARG A 99 -4.60 13.54 -9.84
C ARG A 99 -3.53 12.71 -10.56
N SER A 100 -3.74 11.40 -10.72
CA SER A 100 -2.74 10.53 -11.35
C SER A 100 -2.63 10.72 -12.85
N CYS A 101 -3.60 11.41 -13.49
CA CYS A 101 -3.69 11.61 -14.94
C CYS A 101 -3.60 10.26 -15.69
N GLN A 102 -4.37 9.26 -15.26
CA GLN A 102 -4.40 7.89 -15.83
C GLN A 102 -3.11 7.06 -15.63
N ARG A 103 -2.19 7.52 -14.78
CA ARG A 103 -1.08 6.66 -14.36
C ARG A 103 -1.59 5.60 -13.39
N PRO A 104 -1.06 4.37 -13.45
CA PRO A 104 -1.32 3.35 -12.44
C PRO A 104 -1.12 3.86 -11.02
N ILE A 105 -2.02 3.51 -10.11
CA ILE A 105 -2.01 3.95 -8.71
C ILE A 105 -1.88 2.75 -7.82
N THR A 106 -1.01 2.82 -6.82
CA THR A 106 -0.79 1.76 -5.85
C THR A 106 -1.16 2.23 -4.45
N LEU A 107 -2.17 1.60 -3.85
CA LEU A 107 -2.44 1.71 -2.42
C LEU A 107 -1.37 0.95 -1.64
N LEU A 108 -0.61 1.68 -0.84
CA LEU A 108 0.37 1.13 0.09
C LEU A 108 -0.31 0.75 1.40
N VAL A 109 -0.09 -0.48 1.84
CA VAL A 109 -0.66 -1.02 3.06
C VAL A 109 0.43 -1.55 3.97
N GLN A 110 0.27 -1.35 5.28
CA GLN A 110 1.17 -1.93 6.27
C GLN A 110 1.16 -3.47 6.21
N PRO A 111 2.24 -4.14 6.67
CA PRO A 111 2.35 -5.60 6.62
C PRO A 111 1.44 -6.31 7.64
N ALA A 112 0.68 -5.59 8.45
CA ALA A 112 -0.29 -6.15 9.37
C ALA A 112 -1.49 -6.75 8.61
N HIS A 113 -1.90 -7.96 8.99
CA HIS A 113 -3.02 -8.66 8.38
C HIS A 113 -4.33 -7.87 8.47
N GLN A 114 -4.54 -7.15 9.57
CA GLN A 114 -5.72 -6.31 9.80
C GLN A 114 -5.77 -5.15 8.80
N SER A 115 -4.66 -4.43 8.63
CA SER A 115 -4.54 -3.34 7.64
C SER A 115 -4.80 -3.83 6.23
N LEU A 116 -4.19 -4.96 5.83
CA LEU A 116 -4.43 -5.55 4.51
C LEU A 116 -5.90 -5.96 4.31
N THR A 117 -6.51 -6.58 5.32
CA THR A 117 -7.91 -7.02 5.26
C THR A 117 -8.85 -5.84 5.08
N ASN A 118 -8.67 -4.77 5.85
CA ASN A 118 -9.49 -3.57 5.72
C ASN A 118 -9.26 -2.82 4.40
N ALA A 119 -8.01 -2.73 3.93
CA ALA A 119 -7.69 -2.10 2.65
C ALA A 119 -8.33 -2.85 1.47
N VAL A 120 -8.25 -4.18 1.46
CA VAL A 120 -8.89 -5.00 0.42
C VAL A 120 -10.42 -4.94 0.54
N PHE A 121 -10.97 -4.91 1.76
CA PHE A 121 -12.40 -4.70 1.97
C PHE A 121 -12.88 -3.37 1.38
N LEU A 122 -12.17 -2.27 1.64
CA LEU A 122 -12.51 -0.94 1.11
C LEU A 122 -12.43 -0.90 -0.42
N LEU A 123 -11.39 -1.50 -1.02
CA LEU A 123 -11.28 -1.63 -2.47
C LEU A 123 -12.43 -2.46 -3.06
N GLY A 124 -12.79 -3.58 -2.44
CA GLY A 124 -13.93 -4.39 -2.86
C GLY A 124 -15.26 -3.63 -2.77
N ALA A 125 -15.46 -2.89 -1.67
CA ALA A 125 -16.63 -2.02 -1.49
C ALA A 125 -16.67 -0.92 -2.56
N TYR A 126 -15.53 -0.28 -2.85
CA TYR A 126 -15.40 0.71 -3.92
C TYR A 126 -15.79 0.12 -5.28
N MET A 127 -15.28 -1.07 -5.63
CA MET A 127 -15.62 -1.75 -6.88
C MET A 127 -17.12 -1.97 -7.02
N ILE A 128 -17.79 -2.40 -5.94
CA ILE A 128 -19.24 -2.60 -5.93
C ILE A 128 -20.01 -1.28 -6.05
N MET A 129 -19.55 -0.23 -5.37
CA MET A 129 -20.28 1.03 -5.22
C MET A 129 -20.10 1.99 -6.40
N LYS A 130 -18.90 2.03 -6.99
CA LYS A 130 -18.48 3.07 -7.95
C LYS A 130 -18.12 2.54 -9.34
N LEU A 131 -17.65 1.28 -9.46
CA LEU A 131 -17.28 0.70 -10.77
C LEU A 131 -18.43 0.00 -11.50
N ASP A 132 -19.65 0.21 -11.02
CA ASP A 132 -20.91 -0.21 -11.59
C ASP A 132 -21.25 -1.71 -11.52
N PHE A 133 -22.43 -1.99 -10.99
CA PHE A 133 -23.21 -3.22 -11.20
C PHE A 133 -23.86 -3.27 -12.60
N ASN A 134 -23.65 -2.24 -13.45
CA ASN A 134 -24.38 -2.03 -14.70
C ASN A 134 -23.80 -2.70 -15.94
N ASP A 135 -22.72 -3.48 -15.82
CA ASP A 135 -22.23 -4.30 -16.93
C ASP A 135 -22.20 -5.79 -16.56
N VAL A 136 -23.38 -6.40 -16.48
CA VAL A 136 -23.56 -7.87 -16.47
C VAL A 136 -23.49 -8.42 -17.91
N SER A 137 -22.63 -7.83 -18.74
CA SER A 137 -22.36 -8.23 -20.11
C SER A 137 -20.84 -8.32 -20.35
N ALA A 138 -20.21 -9.26 -19.64
CA ALA A 138 -18.93 -9.84 -20.03
C ALA A 138 -19.10 -11.36 -20.21
#